data_AF-A0A965B5B2-F1
#
_entry.id   AF-A0A965B5B2-F1
#
_cell.length_a   1.000
_cell.length_b   1.000
_cell.length_c   1.000
_cell.angle_alpha   90.00
_cell.angle_beta   90.00
_cell.angle_gamma   90.00
#
_symmetry.space_group_name_H-M   'P 1'
#
loop_
_entity.id
_entity.type
_entity.pdbx_description
1 polymer ?
#
loop_
_entity_poly.entity_id
_entity_poly.type
_entity_poly.pdbx_seq_one_letter_code
_entity_poly.pdbx_strand_id
1 'polypeptide(L)'
;DPAAAVAAVAGVDEVAGRYRTVRIGAHTARLLLAKNPAGWQEALSMVDTTAAGVVIAVNGQVPDGEDLSWLWDVRFEHFGGVPVVAAGERGTDLAVRLGYADVAHTLVHDTVSAIASCPPGHVEVVANYTAFLQLQRALERTRG
;
A
#
# COMPACT_ATOMS: atom_id res chain seq x y z
N ASP A 1 16.91 0.70 16.24
CA ASP A 1 16.21 0.50 17.51
C ASP A 1 14.73 0.21 17.23
N PRO A 2 14.24 -1.02 17.49
CA PRO A 2 12.84 -1.39 17.28
C PRO A 2 11.87 -0.52 18.11
N ALA A 3 12.30 -0.01 19.27
CA ALA A 3 11.46 0.82 20.13
C ALA A 3 11.22 2.23 19.53
N ALA A 4 12.23 2.82 18.91
CA ALA A 4 12.11 4.11 18.21
C ALA A 4 11.19 4.02 16.98
N ALA A 5 11.20 2.88 16.29
CA ALA A 5 10.29 2.60 15.18
C ALA A 5 8.82 2.43 15.60
N VAL A 6 8.57 1.95 16.82
CA VAL A 6 7.22 1.84 17.38
C VAL A 6 6.75 3.19 17.92
N ALA A 7 7.63 3.98 18.53
CA ALA A 7 7.30 5.31 19.08
C ALA A 7 7.03 6.37 18.01
N ALA A 8 7.76 6.36 16.87
CA ALA A 8 7.48 7.27 15.75
C ALA A 8 6.12 7.01 15.08
N VAL A 9 5.54 5.83 15.33
CA VAL A 9 4.29 5.36 14.71
C VAL A 9 3.12 5.45 15.69
N ALA A 10 3.39 5.38 16.99
CA ALA A 10 2.42 5.71 18.03
C ALA A 10 1.94 7.18 17.97
N GLY A 11 2.64 8.06 17.23
CA GLY A 11 2.19 9.42 16.92
C GLY A 11 1.22 9.52 15.73
N VAL A 12 0.95 8.41 15.03
CA VAL A 12 -0.20 8.32 14.11
C VAL A 12 -1.40 7.94 14.96
N ASP A 13 -1.88 8.91 15.74
CA ASP A 13 -3.13 8.79 16.47
C ASP A 13 -4.25 8.49 15.47
N GLU A 14 -4.65 7.22 15.48
CA GLU A 14 -5.88 6.70 14.92
C GLU A 14 -7.02 7.63 15.33
N VAL A 15 -7.80 8.11 14.34
CA VAL A 15 -9.15 8.72 14.41
C VAL A 15 -9.31 10.06 13.66
N ALA A 16 -8.26 10.77 13.23
CA ALA A 16 -8.43 12.02 12.44
C ALA A 16 -7.68 12.14 11.09
N GLY A 17 -6.76 11.23 10.74
CA GLY A 17 -5.83 11.37 9.60
C GLY A 17 -5.68 10.12 8.72
N ARG A 18 -6.78 9.66 8.09
CA ARG A 18 -6.91 8.37 7.37
C ARG A 18 -5.96 8.16 6.17
N TYR A 19 -5.25 9.19 5.73
CA TYR A 19 -4.30 9.08 4.65
C TYR A 19 -3.20 10.14 4.76
N ARG A 20 -2.04 9.85 4.17
CA ARG A 20 -0.92 10.79 4.05
C ARG A 20 -0.57 11.01 2.59
N THR A 21 -0.40 12.26 2.19
CA THR A 21 0.07 12.57 0.83
C THR A 21 1.56 12.89 0.83
N VAL A 22 2.31 12.30 -0.09
CA VAL A 22 3.76 12.52 -0.27
C VAL A 22 4.10 12.75 -1.74
N ARG A 23 5.17 13.51 -2.01
CA ARG A 23 5.72 13.70 -3.36
C ARG A 23 6.87 12.73 -3.58
N ILE A 24 6.87 12.00 -4.69
CA ILE A 24 7.94 11.08 -5.11
C ILE A 24 8.18 11.33 -6.59
N GLY A 25 9.27 12.03 -6.94
CA GLY A 25 9.52 12.43 -8.32
C GLY A 25 8.34 13.22 -8.92
N ALA A 26 7.80 12.72 -10.03
CA ALA A 26 6.64 13.29 -10.73
C ALA A 26 5.27 12.85 -10.16
N HIS A 27 5.27 12.07 -9.06
CA HIS A 27 4.05 11.50 -8.49
C HIS A 27 3.64 12.21 -7.19
N THR A 28 2.33 12.37 -7.02
CA THR A 28 1.71 12.70 -5.73
C THR A 28 1.02 11.45 -5.22
N ALA A 29 1.61 10.79 -4.23
CA ALA A 29 1.12 9.52 -3.71
C ALA A 29 0.27 9.74 -2.45
N ARG A 30 -0.97 9.24 -2.43
CA ARG A 30 -1.83 9.21 -1.25
C ARG A 30 -1.78 7.83 -0.63
N LEU A 31 -1.29 7.74 0.59
CA LEU A 31 -1.07 6.50 1.32
C LEU A 31 -2.24 6.23 2.26
N LEU A 32 -2.83 5.05 2.15
CA LEU A 32 -3.91 4.50 2.95
C LEU A 32 -3.38 3.29 3.73
N LEU A 33 -3.54 3.31 5.06
CA LEU A 33 -3.12 2.22 5.94
C LEU A 33 -4.30 1.28 6.23
N ALA A 34 -4.11 -0.02 6.02
CA ALA A 34 -5.11 -1.04 6.34
C ALA A 34 -4.48 -2.23 7.08
N LYS A 35 -5.01 -2.59 8.26
CA LYS A 35 -4.42 -3.59 9.16
C LYS A 35 -5.19 -4.92 9.23
N ASN A 36 -6.44 -4.93 8.79
CA ASN A 36 -7.32 -6.10 8.87
C ASN A 36 -8.31 -6.09 7.70
N PRO A 37 -8.99 -7.21 7.40
CA PRO A 37 -9.88 -7.29 6.24
C PRO A 37 -10.91 -6.16 6.15
N ALA A 38 -11.52 -5.75 7.27
CA ALA A 38 -12.49 -4.64 7.29
C ALA A 38 -11.85 -3.30 6.91
N GLY A 39 -10.68 -2.98 7.46
CA GLY A 39 -9.92 -1.78 7.12
C GLY A 39 -9.40 -1.81 5.68
N TRP A 40 -9.13 -2.98 5.13
CA TRP A 40 -8.81 -3.15 3.71
C TRP A 40 -10.00 -2.83 2.81
N GLN A 41 -11.19 -3.31 3.16
CA GLN A 41 -12.43 -2.98 2.42
C GLN A 41 -12.68 -1.47 2.47
N GLU A 42 -12.53 -0.84 3.63
CA GLU A 42 -12.67 0.61 3.78
C GLU A 42 -11.63 1.37 2.93
N ALA A 43 -10.35 0.99 3.01
CA ALA A 43 -9.28 1.61 2.23
C ALA A 43 -9.49 1.48 0.73
N LEU A 44 -9.84 0.29 0.24
CA LEU A 44 -10.12 0.04 -1.17
C LEU A 44 -11.33 0.84 -1.67
N SER A 45 -12.37 1.00 -0.84
CA SER A 45 -13.52 1.84 -1.21
C SER A 45 -13.21 3.34 -1.33
N MET A 46 -12.09 3.80 -0.76
CA MET A 46 -11.63 5.19 -0.83
C MET A 46 -10.66 5.46 -1.99
N VAL A 47 -10.24 4.41 -2.72
CA VAL A 47 -9.33 4.52 -3.86
C VAL A 47 -10.00 5.35 -4.95
N ASP A 48 -9.27 6.36 -5.42
CA ASP A 48 -9.69 7.18 -6.55
C ASP A 48 -9.46 6.41 -7.86
N THR A 49 -10.56 6.02 -8.52
CA THR A 49 -10.53 5.30 -9.80
C THR A 49 -10.19 6.20 -11.00
N THR A 50 -9.88 7.48 -10.76
CA THR A 50 -9.32 8.40 -11.76
C THR A 50 -7.82 8.63 -11.57
N ALA A 51 -7.21 7.98 -10.58
CA ALA A 51 -5.77 8.03 -10.34
C ALA A 51 -4.96 7.51 -11.54
N ALA A 52 -3.71 7.96 -11.64
CA ALA A 52 -2.76 7.46 -12.63
C ALA A 52 -2.39 5.98 -12.38
N GLY A 53 -2.47 5.52 -11.13
CA GLY A 53 -2.24 4.13 -10.75
C GLY A 53 -2.60 3.85 -9.29
N VAL A 54 -2.77 2.57 -8.98
CA VAL A 54 -2.96 2.06 -7.62
C VAL A 54 -1.82 1.11 -7.29
N VAL A 55 -1.10 1.38 -6.21
CA VAL A 55 -0.08 0.49 -5.65
C VAL A 55 -0.65 -0.18 -4.41
N ILE A 56 -0.61 -1.51 -4.38
CA ILE A 56 -1.04 -2.29 -3.21
C ILE A 56 0.19 -2.98 -2.63
N ALA A 57 0.59 -2.59 -1.42
CA ALA A 57 1.81 -3.06 -0.80
C ALA A 57 1.51 -3.94 0.43
N VAL A 58 1.93 -5.21 0.38
CA VAL A 58 1.71 -6.18 1.46
C VAL A 58 3.04 -6.76 1.91
N ASN A 59 3.29 -6.64 3.21
CA ASN A 59 4.36 -7.36 3.91
C ASN A 59 3.78 -8.47 4.79
N GLY A 60 4.63 -9.41 5.23
CA GLY A 60 4.22 -10.57 6.03
C GLY A 60 4.97 -10.65 7.35
N GLN A 61 5.11 -9.52 8.05
CA GLN A 61 5.83 -9.47 9.33
C GLN A 61 4.88 -9.74 10.50
N VAL A 62 5.41 -10.04 11.69
CA VAL A 62 4.60 -10.31 12.90
C VAL A 62 3.50 -9.26 13.15
N PRO A 63 3.72 -7.94 13.01
CA PRO A 63 2.66 -6.94 13.18
C PRO A 63 1.57 -6.95 12.11
N ASP A 64 1.85 -7.52 10.94
CA ASP A 64 0.92 -7.61 9.81
C ASP A 64 0.10 -8.91 9.81
N GLY A 65 0.56 -9.91 10.58
CA GLY A 65 0.16 -11.30 10.41
C GLY A 65 1.03 -12.00 9.35
N GLU A 66 1.79 -13.01 9.78
CA GLU A 66 2.67 -13.78 8.88
C GLU A 66 1.85 -14.69 7.93
N ASP A 67 0.67 -15.12 8.40
CA ASP A 67 -0.34 -15.79 7.58
C ASP A 67 -1.12 -14.76 6.76
N LEU A 68 -1.07 -14.90 5.43
CA LEU A 68 -1.76 -14.04 4.47
C LEU A 68 -3.10 -14.59 4.01
N SER A 69 -3.65 -15.60 4.69
CA SER A 69 -4.98 -16.14 4.41
C SER A 69 -6.06 -15.06 4.39
N TRP A 70 -5.90 -13.98 5.17
CA TRP A 70 -6.78 -12.82 5.18
C TRP A 70 -6.90 -12.09 3.82
N LEU A 71 -5.93 -12.22 2.91
CA LEU A 71 -6.04 -11.66 1.56
C LEU A 71 -7.25 -12.23 0.80
N TRP A 72 -7.66 -13.46 1.12
CA TRP A 72 -8.81 -14.10 0.51
C TRP A 72 -10.15 -13.58 1.06
N ASP A 73 -10.14 -12.98 2.25
CA ASP A 73 -11.30 -12.31 2.84
C ASP A 73 -11.48 -10.87 2.32
N VAL A 74 -10.46 -10.32 1.64
CA VAL A 74 -10.51 -9.00 1.03
C VAL A 74 -11.02 -9.09 -0.40
N ARG A 75 -11.94 -8.19 -0.75
CA ARG A 75 -12.51 -8.03 -2.08
C ARG A 75 -11.69 -7.00 -2.83
N PHE A 76 -10.86 -7.48 -3.75
CA PHE A 76 -10.01 -6.64 -4.60
C PHE A 76 -10.68 -6.28 -5.93
N GLU A 77 -11.92 -6.70 -6.12
CA GLU A 77 -12.67 -6.45 -7.33
C GLU A 77 -13.04 -4.95 -7.35
N HIS A 78 -12.87 -4.29 -8.50
CA HIS A 78 -13.33 -2.91 -8.80
C HIS A 78 -12.30 -1.75 -8.74
N PHE A 79 -11.25 -1.78 -9.57
CA PHE A 79 -10.34 -0.63 -9.80
C PHE A 79 -10.70 0.26 -11.00
N GLY A 80 -11.83 0.04 -11.67
CA GLY A 80 -12.29 0.91 -12.77
C GLY A 80 -11.36 0.97 -14.00
N GLY A 81 -10.48 -0.02 -14.19
CA GLY A 81 -9.48 -0.04 -15.26
C GLY A 81 -8.19 0.74 -14.95
N VAL A 82 -8.06 1.28 -13.73
CA VAL A 82 -6.82 1.92 -13.29
C VAL A 82 -5.70 0.88 -13.22
N PRO A 83 -4.47 1.19 -13.67
CA PRO A 83 -3.33 0.29 -13.54
C PRO A 83 -3.06 -0.05 -12.07
N VAL A 84 -2.98 -1.36 -11.76
CA VAL A 84 -2.67 -1.86 -10.41
C VAL A 84 -1.25 -2.43 -10.39
N VAL A 85 -0.50 -2.10 -9.34
CA VAL A 85 0.84 -2.64 -9.09
C VAL A 85 0.86 -3.33 -7.72
N ALA A 86 1.10 -4.64 -7.71
CA ALA A 86 1.38 -5.38 -6.49
C ALA A 86 2.81 -5.09 -6.02
N ALA A 87 2.98 -4.84 -4.72
CA ALA A 87 4.24 -4.44 -4.12
C ALA A 87 4.41 -5.02 -2.70
N GLY A 88 5.56 -4.75 -2.10
CA GLY A 88 5.93 -5.24 -0.78
C GLY A 88 6.61 -6.60 -0.80
N GLU A 89 7.07 -7.02 0.37
CA GLU A 89 7.74 -8.30 0.61
C GLU A 89 6.91 -9.48 0.08
N ARG A 90 5.60 -9.42 0.28
CA ARG A 90 4.64 -10.46 -0.13
C ARG A 90 3.87 -10.06 -1.39
N GLY A 91 4.48 -9.21 -2.22
CA GLY A 91 3.90 -8.77 -3.50
C GLY A 91 3.57 -9.93 -4.44
N THR A 92 4.32 -11.03 -4.40
CA THR A 92 4.04 -12.22 -5.22
C THR A 92 2.75 -12.94 -4.78
N ASP A 93 2.55 -13.13 -3.46
CA ASP A 93 1.31 -13.72 -2.93
C ASP A 93 0.10 -12.83 -3.25
N LEU A 94 0.28 -11.53 -3.12
CA LEU A 94 -0.73 -10.53 -3.50
C LEU A 94 -1.03 -10.61 -5.00
N ALA A 95 -0.02 -10.69 -5.86
CA ALA A 95 -0.20 -10.83 -7.31
C ALA A 95 -1.03 -12.08 -7.67
N VAL A 96 -0.77 -13.21 -7.00
CA VAL A 96 -1.62 -14.40 -7.16
C VAL A 96 -3.07 -14.10 -6.76
N ARG A 97 -3.30 -13.49 -5.58
CA ARG A 97 -4.66 -13.13 -5.14
C ARG A 97 -5.37 -12.19 -6.11
N LEU A 98 -4.67 -11.19 -6.65
CA LEU A 98 -5.20 -10.26 -7.65
C LEU A 98 -5.55 -10.98 -8.96
N GLY A 99 -4.73 -11.94 -9.37
CA GLY A 99 -5.03 -12.81 -10.53
C GLY A 99 -6.32 -13.61 -10.33
N TYR A 100 -6.54 -14.17 -9.14
CA TYR A 100 -7.82 -14.82 -8.79
C TYR A 100 -9.00 -13.86 -8.72
N ALA A 101 -8.76 -12.56 -8.46
CA ALA A 101 -9.77 -11.52 -8.49
C ALA A 101 -10.10 -11.01 -9.91
N ASP A 102 -9.45 -11.55 -10.94
CA ASP A 102 -9.49 -11.04 -12.32
C ASP A 102 -9.06 -9.56 -12.43
N VAL A 103 -8.12 -9.15 -11.58
CA VAL A 103 -7.53 -7.81 -11.60
C VAL A 103 -6.26 -7.84 -12.43
N ALA A 104 -6.25 -7.12 -13.55
CA ALA A 104 -5.04 -6.88 -14.33
C ALA A 104 -4.03 -6.07 -13.49
N HIS A 105 -2.81 -6.59 -13.34
CA HIS A 105 -1.80 -5.97 -12.49
C HIS A 105 -0.38 -6.27 -12.99
N THR A 106 0.58 -5.51 -12.48
CA THR A 106 2.02 -5.80 -12.55
C THR A 106 2.59 -6.04 -11.14
N LEU A 107 3.82 -6.54 -11.04
CA LEU A 107 4.52 -6.79 -9.78
C LEU A 107 5.82 -5.99 -9.73
N VAL A 108 5.95 -5.13 -8.71
CA VAL A 108 7.19 -4.41 -8.38
C VAL A 108 7.34 -4.39 -6.86
N HIS A 109 8.30 -5.17 -6.33
CA HIS A 109 8.42 -5.39 -4.88
C HIS A 109 8.74 -4.12 -4.08
N ASP A 110 9.66 -3.28 -4.57
CA ASP A 110 9.98 -2.03 -3.89
C ASP A 110 8.87 -1.00 -4.10
N THR A 111 8.22 -0.56 -3.02
CA THR A 111 7.05 0.32 -3.09
C THR A 111 7.34 1.68 -3.72
N VAL A 112 8.56 2.23 -3.54
CA VAL A 112 8.93 3.51 -4.18
C VAL A 112 9.05 3.32 -5.69
N SER A 113 9.69 2.23 -6.12
CA SER A 113 9.80 1.85 -7.52
C SER A 113 8.45 1.51 -8.15
N ALA A 114 7.55 0.88 -7.39
CA ALA A 114 6.18 0.60 -7.82
C ALA A 114 5.42 1.90 -8.12
N ILE A 115 5.51 2.90 -7.23
CA ILE A 115 4.92 4.23 -7.46
C ILE A 115 5.53 4.89 -8.69
N ALA A 116 6.86 4.81 -8.87
CA ALA A 116 7.56 5.37 -10.02
C ALA A 116 7.26 4.66 -11.35
N SER A 117 6.74 3.42 -11.31
CA SER A 117 6.35 2.65 -12.49
C SER A 117 4.98 3.05 -13.04
N CYS A 118 4.16 3.74 -12.24
CA CYS A 118 2.89 4.31 -12.67
C CYS A 118 3.11 5.50 -13.63
N PRO A 119 2.12 5.84 -14.47
CA PRO A 119 2.13 7.12 -15.17
C PRO A 119 2.31 8.32 -14.21
N PRO A 120 2.94 9.43 -14.65
CA PRO A 120 3.05 10.65 -13.85
C PRO A 120 1.69 11.17 -13.37
N GLY A 121 1.63 11.66 -12.13
CA GLY A 121 0.39 12.19 -11.55
C GLY A 121 0.04 11.62 -10.18
N HIS A 122 -1.26 11.54 -9.90
CA HIS A 122 -1.79 11.07 -8.62
C HIS A 122 -1.78 9.54 -8.53
N VAL A 123 -1.23 9.00 -7.45
CA VAL A 123 -1.14 7.54 -7.23
C VAL A 123 -1.76 7.19 -5.87
N GLU A 124 -2.65 6.21 -5.84
CA GLU A 124 -3.16 5.65 -4.58
C GLU A 124 -2.23 4.56 -4.11
N VAL A 125 -1.92 4.54 -2.81
CA VAL A 125 -1.06 3.51 -2.20
C VAL A 125 -1.79 2.90 -1.02
N VAL A 126 -2.25 1.65 -1.13
CA VAL A 126 -2.85 0.92 -0.02
C VAL A 126 -1.81 -0.02 0.55
N ALA A 127 -1.49 0.11 1.83
CA ALA A 127 -0.43 -0.67 2.46
C ALA A 127 -0.85 -1.22 3.83
N ASN A 128 -0.35 -2.41 4.16
CA ASN A 128 -0.38 -2.87 5.56
C ASN A 128 0.71 -2.21 6.40
N TYR A 129 0.72 -2.50 7.69
CA TYR A 129 1.45 -1.72 8.68
C TYR A 129 2.95 -1.64 8.39
N THR A 130 3.65 -2.78 8.26
CA THR A 130 5.09 -2.69 8.05
C THR A 130 5.47 -2.22 6.65
N ALA A 131 4.65 -2.48 5.62
CA ALA A 131 4.84 -1.92 4.28
C ALA A 131 4.74 -0.40 4.29
N PHE A 132 3.76 0.15 5.02
CA PHE A 132 3.61 1.59 5.22
C PHE A 132 4.84 2.19 5.92
N LEU A 133 5.32 1.56 7.00
CA LEU A 133 6.52 2.01 7.71
C LEU A 133 7.78 1.94 6.86
N GLN A 134 7.94 0.88 6.09
CA GLN A 134 9.07 0.72 5.17
C GLN A 134 9.10 1.84 4.13
N LEU A 135 7.94 2.18 3.55
CA LEU A 135 7.81 3.30 2.64
C LEU A 135 8.17 4.62 3.32
N GLN A 136 7.67 4.88 4.54
CA GLN A 136 8.02 6.10 5.28
C GLN A 136 9.53 6.25 5.50
N ARG A 137 10.20 5.18 5.93
CA ARG A 137 11.66 5.18 6.14
C ARG A 137 12.43 5.40 4.83
N ALA A 138 11.95 4.84 3.72
CA ALA A 138 12.56 5.08 2.41
C ALA A 138 12.46 6.55 1.99
N LEU A 139 11.32 7.20 2.27
CA LEU A 139 11.11 8.61 1.97
C LEU A 139 11.95 9.55 2.85
N GLU A 140 12.20 9.17 4.10
CA GLU A 140 13.09 9.92 4.99
C GLU A 140 14.54 9.85 4.53
N ARG A 141 15.02 8.67 4.12
CA ARG A 141 16.37 8.50 3.58
C ARG A 141 16.61 9.28 2.29
N THR A 142 15.58 9.50 1.49
CA THR A 142 15.69 10.23 0.22
C THR A 142 15.68 11.76 0.43
N ARG A 143 15.34 12.24 1.63
CA ARG A 143 15.33 13.66 2.00
C ARG A 143 16.61 14.15 2.66
N GLY A 144 17.48 13.24 3.11
CA GLY A 144 18.81 13.54 3.67
C GLY A 144 19.88 13.40 2.61
#